data_AF-A0A094D6R8-F1
#
_entry.id   AF-A0A094D6R8-F1
#
_cell.length_a   1.000
_cell.length_b   1.000
_cell.length_c   1.000
_cell.angle_alpha   90.00
_cell.angle_beta   90.00
_cell.angle_gamma   90.00
#
_symmetry.space_group_name_H-M   'P 1'
#
loop_
_entity.id
_entity.type
_entity.pdbx_description
1 polymer ?
#
loop_
_entity_poly.entity_id
_entity_poly.type
_entity_poly.pdbx_seq_one_letter_code
_entity_poly.pdbx_strand_id
1 'polypeptide(L)'
;MASKRPLTWRIQSIPADFTEERLKSCFHTDDKKCIEIKSLAPDVTNYDGDGTLTATILFSPQEPREPRAEEHSDFDIDKDFIGFTPLNNPGKDVCADIITVTGLAGHAFGSWAHSAEKMWLRDYLPQGVKNQARILIYGYESQLKGPNTAGSIISDYANSFAQSLIDIRDHPSVRPSFALPLSPLSKNMAAANVLISGHSLGALIIKQAITDIAPGMRSRLPVRAVIFFGAPHNGLEVTALETLVKGRPTQTLISELKPESPTLTGLSERFRYVAGDVTIHTYYESRPTFTVAKGPDGNWERCGEATMMVKRSSALLNFELEKTRMKVDGDHKEIARLRRGQASVYPSVLRVIKEALVSATAAMTRAVQAVNVEAEKETVNEPDLRPTPLSTGEDIRKMPGLGNPSIRVRGRNPPITFDQNTFGQNTTTGKLEYDNDNLICDSCFSVFPKTLMHRHCFVCEDGNYNICYMCEKSGVSCPGRHNMVSRRLAYGMTYVKRTNWDDGASPATSARARAAGILKSAYPAASQVTSALGATY
;
A
#
# COMPACT_ATOMS: atom_id res chain seq x y z
N MET A 1 8.36 44.78 -7.35
CA MET A 1 8.68 43.68 -8.29
C MET A 1 8.48 42.36 -7.55
N ALA A 2 7.46 41.57 -7.88
CA ALA A 2 7.28 40.26 -7.27
C ALA A 2 8.51 39.40 -7.60
N SER A 3 9.21 38.92 -6.58
CA SER A 3 10.35 38.00 -6.72
C SER A 3 9.87 36.77 -7.51
N LYS A 4 10.41 36.60 -8.73
CA LYS A 4 10.13 35.52 -9.67
C LYS A 4 10.59 34.22 -9.06
N ARG A 5 9.67 33.40 -8.54
CA ARG A 5 10.03 32.12 -7.93
C ARG A 5 10.07 31.03 -8.99
N PRO A 6 11.16 30.27 -9.08
CA PRO A 6 11.20 29.12 -9.96
C PRO A 6 10.19 28.07 -9.49
N LEU A 7 9.58 27.35 -10.42
CA LEU A 7 8.58 26.32 -10.12
C LEU A 7 9.10 24.96 -10.56
N THR A 8 8.85 23.92 -9.76
CA THR A 8 9.19 22.55 -10.15
C THR A 8 8.02 21.94 -10.92
N TRP A 9 8.31 21.30 -12.05
CA TRP A 9 7.36 20.56 -12.88
C TRP A 9 7.74 19.08 -12.96
N ARG A 10 6.75 18.23 -13.19
CA ARG A 10 6.91 16.82 -13.52
C ARG A 10 6.68 16.64 -15.02
N ILE A 11 7.49 15.78 -15.63
CA ILE A 11 7.33 15.34 -17.01
C ILE A 11 7.25 13.82 -16.98
N GLN A 12 6.20 13.25 -17.55
CA GLN A 12 6.00 11.80 -17.65
C GLN A 12 5.97 11.35 -19.11
N SER A 13 5.85 10.04 -19.32
CA SER A 13 5.76 9.44 -20.67
C SER A 13 6.99 9.73 -21.53
N ILE A 14 8.16 9.88 -20.89
CA ILE A 14 9.43 10.11 -21.59
C ILE A 14 9.97 8.76 -22.08
N PRO A 15 10.27 8.54 -23.37
CA PRO A 15 10.94 7.32 -23.84
C PRO A 15 12.20 6.90 -23.06
N ALA A 16 12.38 5.59 -22.92
CA ALA A 16 13.42 4.93 -22.12
C ALA A 16 14.86 5.36 -22.44
N ASP A 17 15.10 5.73 -23.70
CA ASP A 17 16.42 6.01 -24.27
C ASP A 17 16.81 7.50 -24.18
N PHE A 18 15.96 8.34 -23.57
CA PHE A 18 16.26 9.75 -23.38
C PHE A 18 17.37 9.96 -22.32
N THR A 19 18.34 10.81 -22.67
CA THR A 19 19.24 11.46 -21.70
C THR A 19 18.66 12.79 -21.24
N GLU A 20 19.24 13.40 -20.21
CA GLU A 20 18.84 14.74 -19.77
C GLU A 20 19.02 15.79 -20.89
N GLU A 21 20.13 15.73 -21.63
CA GLU A 21 20.39 16.65 -22.74
C GLU A 21 19.36 16.49 -23.86
N ARG A 22 19.01 15.24 -24.17
CA ARG A 22 18.05 14.93 -25.22
C ARG A 22 16.64 15.37 -24.79
N LEU A 23 16.22 15.12 -23.55
CA LEU A 23 14.97 15.64 -23.00
C LEU A 23 14.93 17.17 -23.04
N LYS A 24 16.00 17.84 -22.62
CA LYS A 24 16.09 19.31 -22.64
C LYS A 24 16.02 19.88 -24.05
N SER A 25 16.47 19.13 -25.06
CA SER A 25 16.41 19.54 -26.45
C SER A 25 14.98 19.61 -27.02
N CYS A 26 14.03 18.91 -26.40
CA CYS A 26 12.62 18.83 -26.78
C CYS A 26 11.76 20.01 -26.30
N PHE A 27 12.34 21.00 -25.63
CA PHE A 27 11.63 22.21 -25.19
C PHE A 27 11.90 23.38 -26.14
N HIS A 28 10.97 24.35 -26.19
CA HIS A 28 11.14 25.59 -26.95
C HIS A 28 12.48 26.27 -26.65
N THR A 29 13.15 26.84 -27.67
CA THR A 29 14.51 27.41 -27.54
C THR A 29 14.66 28.42 -26.38
N ASP A 30 13.66 29.27 -26.14
CA ASP A 30 13.64 30.20 -25.00
C ASP A 30 13.49 29.55 -23.62
N ASP A 31 12.95 28.34 -23.58
CA ASP A 31 12.67 27.61 -22.35
C ASP A 31 13.89 26.79 -21.93
N LYS A 32 14.68 26.29 -22.89
CA LYS A 32 15.90 25.51 -22.64
C LYS A 32 16.84 26.19 -21.64
N LYS A 33 17.03 27.52 -21.75
CA LYS A 33 17.88 28.31 -20.83
C LYS A 33 17.29 28.48 -19.43
N CYS A 34 15.97 28.28 -19.29
CA CYS A 34 15.22 28.44 -18.05
C CYS A 34 14.96 27.10 -17.34
N ILE A 35 15.32 25.97 -17.96
CA ILE A 35 15.08 24.61 -17.46
C ILE A 35 16.37 24.00 -16.88
N GLU A 36 16.29 23.57 -15.63
CA GLU A 36 17.26 22.68 -15.00
C GLU A 36 16.58 21.32 -14.78
N ILE A 37 17.12 20.24 -15.36
CA ILE A 37 16.65 18.89 -15.06
C ILE A 37 17.22 18.49 -13.69
N LYS A 38 16.33 18.09 -12.78
CA LYS A 38 16.67 17.78 -11.39
C LYS A 38 16.67 16.28 -11.11
N SER A 39 15.89 15.52 -11.87
CA SER A 39 15.87 14.06 -11.84
C SER A 39 15.35 13.53 -13.16
N LEU A 40 15.85 12.36 -13.57
CA LEU A 40 15.34 11.55 -14.67
C LEU A 40 15.41 10.08 -14.21
N ALA A 41 14.26 9.44 -14.03
CA ALA A 41 14.16 8.13 -13.40
C ALA A 41 13.16 7.22 -14.13
N PRO A 42 13.32 5.89 -14.05
CA PRO A 42 12.33 4.96 -14.59
C PRO A 42 10.93 5.26 -14.03
N ASP A 43 9.94 5.28 -14.91
CA ASP A 43 8.55 5.39 -14.51
C ASP A 43 8.15 4.14 -13.70
N VAL A 44 7.30 4.38 -12.70
CA VAL A 44 6.76 3.35 -11.82
C VAL A 44 5.30 3.02 -12.15
N THR A 45 4.71 3.69 -13.14
CA THR A 45 3.28 3.57 -13.50
C THR A 45 3.01 3.01 -14.90
N ASN A 46 4.05 2.75 -15.72
CA ASN A 46 3.88 2.31 -17.11
C ASN A 46 3.98 0.78 -17.29
N TYR A 47 2.82 0.12 -17.39
CA TYR A 47 2.68 -1.33 -17.54
C TYR A 47 3.05 -1.89 -18.93
N ASP A 48 3.16 -1.05 -19.96
CA ASP A 48 3.20 -1.47 -21.37
C ASP A 48 4.59 -1.86 -21.87
N GLY A 49 5.58 -1.91 -20.96
CA GLY A 49 6.85 -2.62 -21.18
C GLY A 49 7.88 -1.91 -22.07
N ASP A 50 7.54 -0.79 -22.69
CA ASP A 50 8.46 0.08 -23.44
C ASP A 50 9.35 0.96 -22.53
N GLY A 51 9.07 0.96 -21.22
CA GLY A 51 9.95 1.46 -20.18
C GLY A 51 10.10 2.98 -20.22
N THR A 52 9.04 3.73 -19.97
CA THR A 52 9.13 5.20 -19.89
C THR A 52 9.94 5.69 -18.69
N LEU A 53 10.33 6.96 -18.73
CA LEU A 53 10.99 7.72 -17.69
C LEU A 53 10.04 8.83 -17.20
N THR A 54 10.25 9.24 -15.96
CA THR A 54 9.67 10.44 -15.36
C THR A 54 10.80 11.38 -14.94
N ALA A 55 10.65 12.66 -15.24
CA ALA A 55 11.59 13.70 -14.86
C ALA A 55 10.95 14.73 -13.91
N THR A 56 11.79 15.35 -13.08
CA THR A 56 11.44 16.62 -12.43
C THR A 56 12.36 17.71 -12.94
N ILE A 57 11.78 18.86 -13.29
CA ILE A 57 12.52 20.02 -13.78
C ILE A 57 12.26 21.24 -12.89
N LEU A 58 13.26 22.08 -12.72
CA LEU A 58 13.10 23.42 -12.17
C LEU A 58 13.00 24.39 -13.35
N PHE A 59 11.86 25.08 -13.46
CA PHE A 59 11.59 26.02 -14.54
C PHE A 59 11.53 27.46 -14.01
N SER A 60 12.34 28.33 -14.61
CA SER A 60 12.58 29.70 -14.13
C SER A 60 12.37 30.76 -15.22
N PRO A 61 11.17 30.90 -15.81
CA PRO A 61 10.93 31.82 -16.91
C PRO A 61 10.96 33.29 -16.43
N GLN A 62 11.17 34.22 -17.37
CA GLN A 62 11.09 35.65 -17.05
C GLN A 62 9.68 36.10 -16.68
N GLU A 63 8.65 35.49 -17.26
CA GLU A 63 7.24 35.74 -16.96
C GLU A 63 6.57 34.41 -16.57
N PRO A 64 5.61 34.41 -15.62
CA PRO A 64 4.91 33.18 -15.21
C PRO A 64 4.20 32.54 -16.39
N ARG A 65 4.61 31.32 -16.73
CA ARG A 65 4.01 30.49 -17.77
C ARG A 65 4.44 29.04 -17.62
N GLU A 66 3.83 28.17 -18.41
CA GLU A 66 4.16 26.75 -18.46
C GLU A 66 5.35 26.51 -19.41
N PRO A 67 6.16 25.47 -19.15
CA PRO A 67 7.23 25.09 -20.07
C PRO A 67 6.63 24.55 -21.36
N ARG A 68 7.14 24.99 -22.50
CA ARG A 68 6.63 24.63 -23.82
C ARG A 68 7.46 23.49 -24.41
N ALA A 69 6.86 22.31 -24.54
CA ALA A 69 7.42 21.23 -25.34
C ALA A 69 7.24 21.53 -26.84
N GLU A 70 8.16 21.04 -27.67
CA GLU A 70 8.03 21.09 -29.13
C GLU A 70 6.91 20.16 -29.60
N GLU A 71 6.19 20.50 -30.68
CA GLU A 71 4.95 19.83 -31.13
C GLU A 71 5.06 18.30 -31.33
N HIS A 72 6.27 17.78 -31.48
CA HIS A 72 6.53 16.37 -31.79
C HIS A 72 6.83 15.54 -30.53
N SER A 73 6.77 16.17 -29.35
CA SER A 73 7.04 15.53 -28.07
C SER A 73 5.72 15.27 -27.33
N ASP A 74 5.35 14.00 -27.22
CA ASP A 74 4.14 13.56 -26.53
C ASP A 74 4.41 13.35 -25.03
N PHE A 75 4.68 14.46 -24.33
CA PHE A 75 4.97 14.44 -22.90
C PHE A 75 3.77 14.91 -22.07
N ASP A 76 3.50 14.21 -20.98
CA ASP A 76 2.59 14.69 -19.95
C ASP A 76 3.35 15.62 -19.00
N ILE A 77 3.03 16.91 -19.02
CA ILE A 77 3.67 17.93 -18.19
C ILE A 77 2.68 18.47 -17.17
N ASP A 78 3.00 18.32 -15.89
CA ASP A 78 2.16 18.84 -14.81
C ASP A 78 2.98 19.47 -13.68
N LYS A 79 2.31 20.22 -12.82
CA LYS A 79 2.90 20.84 -11.63
C LYS A 79 2.29 20.35 -10.32
N ASP A 80 1.30 19.45 -10.37
CA ASP A 80 0.49 19.06 -9.21
C ASP A 80 1.02 17.79 -8.53
N PHE A 81 1.71 16.93 -9.30
CA PHE A 81 2.35 15.69 -8.85
C PHE A 81 1.36 14.70 -8.26
N ILE A 82 0.17 14.55 -8.88
CA ILE A 82 -0.84 13.58 -8.47
C ILE A 82 -0.38 12.16 -8.85
N GLY A 83 -0.61 11.20 -7.94
CA GLY A 83 -0.09 9.84 -8.06
C GLY A 83 1.37 9.73 -7.61
N PHE A 84 2.01 8.63 -7.99
CA PHE A 84 3.41 8.40 -7.65
C PHE A 84 4.35 9.20 -8.55
N THR A 85 5.44 9.72 -7.97
CA THR A 85 6.53 10.34 -8.72
C THR A 85 7.88 9.84 -8.21
N PRO A 86 8.71 9.21 -9.05
CA PRO A 86 10.08 8.87 -8.70
C PRO A 86 10.97 10.11 -8.71
N LEU A 87 11.81 10.24 -7.68
CA LEU A 87 12.65 11.43 -7.47
C LEU A 87 14.15 11.18 -7.72
N ASN A 88 14.55 9.93 -7.84
CA ASN A 88 15.93 9.54 -8.14
C ASN A 88 15.97 8.28 -9.00
N ASN A 89 17.05 8.13 -9.76
CA ASN A 89 17.40 6.87 -10.39
C ASN A 89 18.49 6.20 -9.51
N PRO A 90 18.14 5.22 -8.66
CA PRO A 90 19.09 4.54 -7.80
C PRO A 90 20.13 3.70 -8.58
N GLY A 91 19.91 3.46 -9.89
CA GLY A 91 20.73 2.57 -10.68
C GLY A 91 20.43 1.10 -10.36
N LYS A 92 21.47 0.28 -10.25
CA LYS A 92 21.35 -1.14 -9.89
C LYS A 92 21.43 -1.31 -8.37
N ASP A 93 20.94 -2.44 -7.86
CA ASP A 93 21.04 -2.84 -6.44
C ASP A 93 20.22 -2.00 -5.45
N VAL A 94 18.97 -1.69 -5.84
CA VAL A 94 17.99 -1.04 -4.95
C VAL A 94 17.61 -1.97 -3.80
N CYS A 95 17.87 -1.58 -2.55
CA CYS A 95 17.57 -2.42 -1.38
C CYS A 95 16.28 -2.04 -0.63
N ALA A 96 15.68 -0.90 -0.97
CA ALA A 96 14.42 -0.42 -0.40
C ALA A 96 13.71 0.64 -1.25
N ASP A 97 12.40 0.76 -1.02
CA ASP A 97 11.60 1.92 -1.43
C ASP A 97 11.34 2.86 -0.25
N ILE A 98 11.57 4.15 -0.46
CA ILE A 98 11.22 5.22 0.47
C ILE A 98 10.04 5.99 -0.13
N ILE A 99 8.87 5.90 0.50
CA ILE A 99 7.62 6.44 -0.02
C ILE A 99 7.11 7.52 0.92
N THR A 100 6.72 8.67 0.38
CA THR A 100 6.26 9.81 1.18
C THR A 100 4.89 10.32 0.73
N VAL A 101 3.96 10.51 1.67
CA VAL A 101 2.56 10.88 1.39
C VAL A 101 2.24 12.25 1.99
N THR A 102 1.82 13.19 1.13
CA THR A 102 1.52 14.58 1.52
C THR A 102 0.29 14.69 2.44
N GLY A 103 0.13 15.83 3.12
CA GLY A 103 -1.01 16.13 3.98
C GLY A 103 -2.22 16.73 3.25
N LEU A 104 -3.25 17.04 4.04
CA LEU A 104 -4.52 17.62 3.58
C LEU A 104 -4.29 18.95 2.86
N ALA A 105 -4.87 19.10 1.66
CA ALA A 105 -4.71 20.27 0.79
C ALA A 105 -3.23 20.65 0.55
N GLY A 106 -2.32 19.69 0.71
CA GLY A 106 -0.89 19.87 0.57
C GLY A 106 -0.42 19.49 -0.82
N HIS A 107 0.32 20.38 -1.48
CA HIS A 107 0.94 20.10 -2.77
C HIS A 107 1.99 18.97 -2.64
N ALA A 108 1.91 17.93 -3.46
CA ALA A 108 2.67 16.70 -3.24
C ALA A 108 4.19 16.90 -3.24
N PHE A 109 4.73 17.74 -4.14
CA PHE A 109 6.14 18.17 -4.07
C PHE A 109 6.40 19.25 -3.00
N GLY A 110 5.57 20.32 -2.98
CA GLY A 110 5.76 21.51 -2.15
C GLY A 110 5.64 21.28 -0.64
N SER A 111 4.97 20.21 -0.19
CA SER A 111 4.91 19.82 1.22
C SER A 111 6.28 19.44 1.80
N TRP A 112 7.21 19.00 0.95
CA TRP A 112 8.55 18.56 1.36
C TRP A 112 9.64 19.61 1.02
N ALA A 113 9.28 20.67 0.30
CA ALA A 113 10.22 21.69 -0.16
C ALA A 113 10.32 22.86 0.83
N HIS A 114 11.53 23.14 1.32
CA HIS A 114 11.79 24.28 2.23
C HIS A 114 12.16 25.58 1.49
N SER A 115 12.33 25.48 0.17
CA SER A 115 12.54 26.60 -0.73
C SER A 115 12.06 26.21 -2.13
N ALA A 116 11.98 27.19 -3.04
CA ALA A 116 11.59 26.94 -4.43
C ALA A 116 12.55 25.99 -5.16
N GLU A 117 13.83 25.98 -4.79
CA GLU A 117 14.88 25.25 -5.49
C GLU A 117 15.24 23.92 -4.82
N LYS A 118 14.95 23.78 -3.51
CA LYS A 118 15.45 22.66 -2.69
C LYS A 118 14.33 21.93 -1.97
N MET A 119 14.26 20.63 -2.24
CA MET A 119 13.36 19.66 -1.63
C MET A 119 14.18 18.45 -1.16
N TRP A 120 14.14 18.14 0.14
CA TRP A 120 15.14 17.26 0.75
C TRP A 120 15.09 15.81 0.25
N LEU A 121 13.92 15.29 -0.14
CA LEU A 121 13.78 13.94 -0.67
C LEU A 121 14.45 13.78 -2.05
N ARG A 122 14.43 14.83 -2.89
CA ARG A 122 15.09 14.82 -4.21
C ARG A 122 16.54 15.28 -4.11
N ASP A 123 16.79 16.40 -3.43
CA ASP A 123 18.06 17.12 -3.55
C ASP A 123 19.09 16.69 -2.49
N TYR A 124 18.67 16.09 -1.37
CA TYR A 124 19.57 15.74 -0.25
C TYR A 124 19.62 14.26 0.06
N LEU A 125 18.45 13.61 0.09
CA LEU A 125 18.32 12.23 0.53
C LEU A 125 19.06 11.23 -0.37
N PRO A 126 19.03 11.32 -1.72
CA PRO A 126 19.69 10.33 -2.57
C PRO A 126 21.19 10.24 -2.26
N GLN A 127 21.86 11.39 -2.16
CA GLN A 127 23.27 11.44 -1.73
C GLN A 127 23.44 10.95 -0.29
N GLY A 128 22.52 11.33 0.61
CA GLY A 128 22.53 10.91 2.01
C GLY A 128 22.52 9.40 2.19
N VAL A 129 21.77 8.67 1.37
CA VAL A 129 21.66 7.19 1.38
C VAL A 129 22.52 6.51 0.32
N LYS A 130 23.47 7.23 -0.30
CA LYS A 130 24.35 6.71 -1.35
C LYS A 130 23.60 6.05 -2.52
N ASN A 131 22.42 6.58 -2.84
CA ASN A 131 21.55 6.13 -3.92
C ASN A 131 21.07 4.66 -3.80
N GLN A 132 21.14 4.05 -2.61
CA GLN A 132 20.78 2.64 -2.39
C GLN A 132 19.27 2.36 -2.32
N ALA A 133 18.45 3.42 -2.36
CA ALA A 133 17.01 3.33 -2.25
C ALA A 133 16.34 4.17 -3.33
N ARG A 134 15.21 3.68 -3.83
CA ARG A 134 14.32 4.47 -4.69
C ARG A 134 13.43 5.35 -3.81
N ILE A 135 13.27 6.60 -4.20
CA ILE A 135 12.52 7.60 -3.44
C ILE A 135 11.32 8.05 -4.26
N LEU A 136 10.14 7.90 -3.67
CA LEU A 136 8.85 8.20 -4.28
C LEU A 136 8.08 9.21 -3.41
N ILE A 137 7.43 10.17 -4.05
CA ILE A 137 6.32 10.93 -3.44
C ILE A 137 5.00 10.42 -3.99
N TYR A 138 3.93 10.54 -3.19
CA TYR A 138 2.56 10.27 -3.61
C TYR A 138 1.68 11.49 -3.35
N GLY A 139 1.07 12.00 -4.43
CA GLY A 139 0.09 13.07 -4.40
C GLY A 139 -1.33 12.58 -4.59
N TYR A 140 -2.29 13.29 -4.00
CA TYR A 140 -3.71 13.01 -4.13
C TYR A 140 -4.51 14.32 -4.01
N GLU A 141 -5.65 14.37 -4.67
CA GLU A 141 -6.51 15.55 -4.69
C GLU A 141 -7.27 15.66 -3.37
N SER A 142 -6.89 16.63 -2.54
CA SER A 142 -7.51 16.89 -1.24
C SER A 142 -7.77 18.37 -1.00
N GLN A 143 -7.85 19.17 -2.06
CA GLN A 143 -8.25 20.56 -1.94
C GLN A 143 -9.64 20.67 -1.28
N LEU A 144 -9.73 21.52 -0.27
CA LEU A 144 -10.97 21.72 0.49
C LEU A 144 -11.95 22.65 -0.24
N LYS A 145 -11.46 23.38 -1.24
CA LYS A 145 -12.21 24.33 -2.06
C LYS A 145 -11.81 24.23 -3.52
N GLY A 146 -12.78 24.48 -4.40
CA GLY A 146 -12.58 24.51 -5.85
C GLY A 146 -13.82 23.97 -6.56
N PRO A 147 -13.89 24.06 -7.89
CA PRO A 147 -14.99 23.50 -8.67
C PRO A 147 -15.04 21.96 -8.59
N ASN A 148 -13.90 21.31 -8.32
CA ASN A 148 -13.74 19.86 -8.45
C ASN A 148 -13.56 19.13 -7.10
N THR A 149 -14.03 19.70 -5.99
CA THR A 149 -13.84 19.07 -4.67
C THR A 149 -14.74 17.86 -4.48
N ALA A 150 -14.15 16.69 -4.22
CA ALA A 150 -14.86 15.46 -3.91
C ALA A 150 -15.17 15.32 -2.41
N GLY A 151 -16.22 14.57 -2.08
CA GLY A 151 -16.62 14.22 -0.70
C GLY A 151 -15.90 13.00 -0.13
N SER A 152 -14.61 12.83 -0.45
CA SER A 152 -13.83 11.64 -0.07
C SER A 152 -13.54 11.60 1.43
N ILE A 153 -13.53 10.39 1.99
CA ILE A 153 -13.14 10.11 3.38
C ILE A 153 -11.73 9.53 3.47
N ILE A 154 -11.18 9.38 4.68
CA ILE A 154 -9.82 8.87 4.89
C ILE A 154 -9.63 7.49 4.22
N SER A 155 -10.63 6.60 4.29
CA SER A 155 -10.56 5.27 3.69
C SER A 155 -10.50 5.30 2.17
N ASP A 156 -11.12 6.27 1.49
CA ASP A 156 -11.07 6.38 0.03
C ASP A 156 -9.63 6.64 -0.42
N TYR A 157 -8.97 7.62 0.20
CA TYR A 157 -7.57 7.93 -0.07
C TYR A 157 -6.64 6.76 0.30
N ALA A 158 -6.91 6.07 1.41
CA ALA A 158 -6.15 4.91 1.84
C ALA A 158 -6.25 3.75 0.84
N ASN A 159 -7.45 3.48 0.32
CA ASN A 159 -7.69 2.43 -0.66
C ASN A 159 -6.99 2.74 -1.99
N SER A 160 -7.11 3.97 -2.50
CA SER A 160 -6.40 4.39 -3.72
C SER A 160 -4.89 4.29 -3.54
N PHE A 161 -4.35 4.79 -2.42
CA PHE A 161 -2.92 4.68 -2.13
C PHE A 161 -2.45 3.23 -2.04
N ALA A 162 -3.19 2.37 -1.32
CA ALA A 162 -2.86 0.96 -1.17
C ALA A 162 -2.87 0.24 -2.53
N GLN A 163 -3.88 0.47 -3.36
CA GLN A 163 -3.97 -0.13 -4.69
C GLN A 163 -2.79 0.29 -5.56
N SER A 164 -2.55 1.59 -5.71
CA SER A 164 -1.42 2.08 -6.51
C SER A 164 -0.06 1.62 -5.97
N LEU A 165 0.07 1.44 -4.66
CA LEU A 165 1.29 0.91 -4.05
C LEU A 165 1.49 -0.59 -4.39
N ILE A 166 0.43 -1.39 -4.37
CA ILE A 166 0.45 -2.80 -4.76
C ILE A 166 0.80 -2.92 -6.25
N ASP A 167 0.21 -2.07 -7.08
CA ASP A 167 0.44 -2.05 -8.52
C ASP A 167 1.92 -1.79 -8.85
N ILE A 168 2.54 -0.81 -8.19
CA ILE A 168 3.99 -0.54 -8.32
C ILE A 168 4.83 -1.74 -7.90
N ARG A 169 4.38 -2.51 -6.91
CA ARG A 169 5.12 -3.70 -6.46
C ARG A 169 5.03 -4.85 -7.45
N ASP A 170 3.94 -4.97 -8.19
CA ASP A 170 3.82 -5.98 -9.23
C ASP A 170 4.55 -5.62 -10.53
N HIS A 171 4.84 -4.34 -10.69
CA HIS A 171 5.39 -3.76 -11.89
C HIS A 171 6.78 -4.34 -12.29
N PRO A 172 6.97 -4.76 -13.56
CA PRO A 172 8.22 -5.38 -14.02
C PRO A 172 9.48 -4.50 -13.84
N SER A 173 9.38 -3.17 -14.01
CA SER A 173 10.53 -2.24 -13.82
C SER A 173 10.98 -2.10 -12.37
N VAL A 174 10.14 -2.53 -11.43
CA VAL A 174 10.42 -2.55 -9.98
C VAL A 174 10.94 -3.91 -9.53
N ARG A 175 10.82 -4.94 -10.40
CA ARG A 175 11.38 -6.25 -10.13
C ARG A 175 12.90 -6.20 -10.26
N PRO A 176 13.65 -6.72 -9.28
CA PRO A 176 15.10 -6.81 -9.35
C PRO A 176 15.53 -7.53 -10.62
N SER A 177 16.30 -6.86 -11.47
CA SER A 177 16.82 -7.39 -12.74
C SER A 177 17.96 -8.40 -12.56
N PHE A 178 18.05 -9.08 -11.42
CA PHE A 178 18.93 -10.25 -11.27
C PHE A 178 18.28 -11.43 -12.00
N ALA A 179 18.52 -11.48 -13.31
CA ALA A 179 18.32 -12.65 -14.16
C ALA A 179 19.39 -13.72 -13.85
N LEU A 180 19.54 -14.10 -12.58
CA LEU A 180 20.08 -15.40 -12.23
C LEU A 180 18.92 -16.41 -12.23
N PRO A 181 19.17 -17.69 -12.59
CA PRO A 181 18.16 -18.73 -12.61
C PRO A 181 17.82 -19.11 -11.16
N LEU A 182 17.16 -18.20 -10.44
CA LEU A 182 16.64 -18.44 -9.11
C LEU A 182 15.16 -18.81 -9.23
N SER A 183 14.76 -19.75 -8.38
CA SER A 183 13.40 -20.29 -8.31
C SER A 183 12.35 -19.18 -8.14
N PRO A 184 11.07 -19.41 -8.52
CA PRO A 184 9.98 -18.43 -8.38
C PRO A 184 9.83 -17.83 -6.98
N LEU A 185 10.29 -18.53 -5.94
CA LEU A 185 10.25 -18.10 -4.54
C LEU A 185 11.23 -16.94 -4.24
N SER A 186 12.36 -16.89 -4.96
CA SER A 186 13.41 -15.87 -4.81
C SER A 186 13.09 -14.54 -5.51
N LYS A 187 12.33 -14.61 -6.62
CA LYS A 187 11.96 -13.46 -7.46
C LYS A 187 11.13 -12.39 -6.73
N ASN A 188 10.40 -12.79 -5.68
CA ASN A 188 9.58 -11.89 -4.86
C ASN A 188 10.33 -11.29 -3.66
N MET A 189 11.46 -11.86 -3.22
CA MET A 189 12.13 -11.44 -1.98
C MET A 189 13.13 -10.29 -2.15
N ALA A 190 13.62 -10.07 -3.37
CA ALA A 190 14.60 -9.03 -3.67
C ALA A 190 13.98 -7.64 -3.95
N ALA A 191 12.66 -7.52 -4.12
CA ALA A 191 11.94 -6.22 -4.15
C ALA A 191 11.74 -5.70 -2.70
N ALA A 192 12.85 -5.65 -1.97
CA ALA A 192 12.92 -5.74 -0.52
C ALA A 192 12.57 -4.41 0.17
N ASN A 193 11.80 -4.46 1.26
CA ASN A 193 11.59 -3.41 2.26
C ASN A 193 10.93 -2.09 1.80
N VAL A 194 9.84 -1.71 2.48
CA VAL A 194 9.23 -0.38 2.34
C VAL A 194 9.53 0.45 3.58
N LEU A 195 10.03 1.66 3.38
CA LEU A 195 10.03 2.73 4.37
C LEU A 195 8.99 3.76 3.94
N ILE A 196 8.01 4.05 4.79
CA ILE A 196 6.94 4.99 4.44
C ILE A 196 6.98 6.19 5.39
N SER A 197 6.73 7.39 4.88
CA SER A 197 6.52 8.56 5.73
C SER A 197 5.30 9.35 5.32
N GLY A 198 4.62 9.95 6.30
CA GLY A 198 3.40 10.71 6.09
C GLY A 198 3.43 12.03 6.81
N HIS A 199 2.96 13.07 6.14
CA HIS A 199 2.68 14.36 6.77
C HIS A 199 1.18 14.51 7.02
N SER A 200 0.79 14.89 8.23
CA SER A 200 -0.60 15.20 8.57
C SER A 200 -1.60 14.11 8.10
N LEU A 201 -2.59 14.43 7.26
CA LEU A 201 -3.54 13.47 6.69
C LEU A 201 -2.84 12.30 5.97
N GLY A 202 -1.70 12.53 5.30
CA GLY A 202 -0.93 11.48 4.65
C GLY A 202 -0.48 10.39 5.63
N ALA A 203 -0.19 10.75 6.88
CA ALA A 203 0.10 9.77 7.93
C ALA A 203 -1.10 8.89 8.27
N LEU A 204 -2.31 9.46 8.28
CA LEU A 204 -3.55 8.71 8.52
C LEU A 204 -3.90 7.80 7.34
N ILE A 205 -3.67 8.27 6.10
CA ILE A 205 -3.81 7.47 4.89
C ILE A 205 -2.90 6.24 4.96
N ILE A 206 -1.63 6.42 5.31
CA ILE A 206 -0.67 5.31 5.49
C ILE A 206 -1.14 4.38 6.61
N LYS A 207 -1.54 4.94 7.76
CA LYS A 207 -2.00 4.19 8.91
C LYS A 207 -3.22 3.32 8.54
N GLN A 208 -4.20 3.88 7.84
CA GLN A 208 -5.39 3.17 7.37
C GLN A 208 -5.03 2.12 6.31
N ALA A 209 -4.22 2.47 5.30
CA ALA A 209 -3.82 1.55 4.24
C ALA A 209 -3.10 0.30 4.77
N ILE A 210 -2.16 0.47 5.70
CA ILE A 210 -1.45 -0.66 6.32
C ILE A 210 -2.39 -1.46 7.24
N THR A 211 -3.35 -0.81 7.87
CA THR A 211 -4.33 -1.48 8.75
C THR A 211 -5.32 -2.35 7.97
N ASP A 212 -5.78 -1.85 6.83
CA ASP A 212 -6.87 -2.47 6.06
C ASP A 212 -6.35 -3.42 4.98
N ILE A 213 -5.04 -3.48 4.77
CA ILE A 213 -4.45 -4.37 3.78
C ILE A 213 -4.76 -5.83 4.12
N ALA A 214 -5.27 -6.57 3.13
CA ALA A 214 -5.57 -7.99 3.31
C ALA A 214 -4.31 -8.77 3.74
N PRO A 215 -4.41 -9.75 4.65
CA PRO A 215 -3.25 -10.50 5.15
C PRO A 215 -2.36 -11.09 4.04
N GLY A 216 -2.97 -11.61 2.96
CA GLY A 216 -2.26 -12.16 1.81
C GLY A 216 -1.49 -11.12 0.98
N MET A 217 -1.85 -9.84 1.08
CA MET A 217 -1.14 -8.73 0.43
C MET A 217 -0.10 -8.09 1.34
N ARG A 218 -0.21 -8.23 2.66
CA ARG A 218 0.74 -7.69 3.64
C ARG A 218 2.16 -8.22 3.44
N SER A 219 2.30 -9.49 3.05
CA SER A 219 3.61 -10.10 2.74
C SER A 219 4.29 -9.45 1.52
N ARG A 220 3.50 -8.87 0.60
CA ARG A 220 3.97 -8.18 -0.61
C ARG A 220 4.40 -6.74 -0.34
N LEU A 221 4.02 -6.19 0.82
CA LEU A 221 4.37 -4.86 1.28
C LEU A 221 5.03 -4.93 2.67
N PRO A 222 6.28 -5.42 2.76
CA PRO A 222 7.00 -5.50 4.02
C PRO A 222 7.41 -4.08 4.48
N VAL A 223 6.48 -3.37 5.11
CA VAL A 223 6.73 -2.06 5.73
C VAL A 223 7.56 -2.27 6.98
N ARG A 224 8.82 -1.81 6.97
CA ARG A 224 9.77 -2.02 8.07
C ARG A 224 9.78 -0.87 9.06
N ALA A 225 9.57 0.33 8.55
CA ALA A 225 9.50 1.51 9.38
C ALA A 225 8.58 2.57 8.78
N VAL A 226 7.97 3.33 9.68
CA VAL A 226 7.09 4.44 9.35
C VAL A 226 7.56 5.70 10.06
N ILE A 227 7.62 6.81 9.33
CA ILE A 227 7.97 8.14 9.86
C ILE A 227 6.75 9.07 9.77
N PHE A 228 6.25 9.52 10.90
CA PHE A 228 5.11 10.42 10.99
C PHE A 228 5.58 11.86 11.26
N PHE A 229 5.13 12.80 10.45
CA PHE A 229 5.30 14.25 10.64
C PHE A 229 3.95 14.89 10.95
N GLY A 230 3.74 15.31 12.20
CA GLY A 230 2.52 16.00 12.61
C GLY A 230 1.26 15.18 12.34
N ALA A 231 1.28 13.87 12.57
CA ALA A 231 0.14 13.00 12.30
C ALA A 231 -0.99 13.25 13.31
N PRO A 232 -2.22 13.61 12.90
CA PRO A 232 -3.32 13.84 13.83
C PRO A 232 -3.97 12.53 14.28
N HIS A 233 -3.24 11.65 14.97
CA HIS A 233 -3.76 10.34 15.37
C HIS A 233 -4.99 10.42 16.29
N ASN A 234 -5.08 11.48 17.11
CA ASN A 234 -6.22 11.75 17.99
C ASN A 234 -6.87 13.11 17.68
N GLY A 235 -6.80 13.56 16.43
CA GLY A 235 -7.50 14.76 15.94
C GLY A 235 -6.60 15.90 15.50
N LEU A 236 -7.14 16.69 14.57
CA LEU A 236 -6.60 17.94 14.03
C LEU A 236 -7.44 19.10 14.59
N GLU A 237 -6.85 20.28 14.78
CA GLU A 237 -7.63 21.50 14.99
C GLU A 237 -8.32 21.87 13.66
N VAL A 238 -9.65 21.83 13.66
CA VAL A 238 -10.47 21.97 12.45
C VAL A 238 -11.46 23.13 12.49
N THR A 239 -11.54 23.92 13.58
CA THR A 239 -12.59 24.94 13.76
C THR A 239 -12.68 25.91 12.57
N ALA A 240 -11.54 26.40 12.10
CA ALA A 240 -11.45 27.25 10.91
C ALA A 240 -11.81 26.50 9.61
N LEU A 241 -11.42 25.22 9.51
CA LEU A 241 -11.70 24.36 8.35
C LEU A 241 -13.19 24.03 8.24
N GLU A 242 -13.89 23.82 9.35
CA GLU A 242 -15.34 23.60 9.36
C GLU A 242 -16.10 24.79 8.75
N THR A 243 -15.66 26.00 9.08
CA THR A 243 -16.23 27.22 8.50
C THR A 243 -15.91 27.31 7.00
N LEU A 244 -14.71 26.90 6.60
CA LEU A 244 -14.28 26.88 5.20
C LEU A 244 -15.13 25.93 4.33
N VAL A 245 -15.46 24.75 4.86
CA VAL A 245 -16.13 23.67 4.12
C VAL A 245 -17.63 23.57 4.39
N LYS A 246 -18.22 24.50 5.15
CA LYS A 246 -19.65 24.47 5.50
C LYS A 246 -20.52 24.32 4.26
N GLY A 247 -21.34 23.26 4.24
CA GLY A 247 -22.25 22.94 3.13
C GLY A 247 -21.55 22.39 1.88
N ARG A 248 -20.29 21.94 2.00
CA ARG A 248 -19.53 21.33 0.91
C ARG A 248 -19.33 19.84 1.14
N PRO A 249 -19.13 19.04 0.07
CA PRO A 249 -18.84 17.60 0.20
C PRO A 249 -17.63 17.29 1.11
N THR A 250 -16.64 18.20 1.14
CA THR A 250 -15.41 18.06 1.95
C THR A 250 -15.63 18.15 3.46
N GLN A 251 -16.84 18.49 3.91
CA GLN A 251 -17.19 18.57 5.33
C GLN A 251 -17.08 17.21 6.04
N THR A 252 -17.32 16.11 5.34
CA THR A 252 -17.21 14.76 5.91
C THR A 252 -15.78 14.46 6.34
N LEU A 253 -14.80 14.69 5.45
CA LEU A 253 -13.38 14.51 5.75
C LEU A 253 -12.93 15.34 6.97
N ILE A 254 -13.35 16.61 7.03
CA ILE A 254 -13.03 17.47 8.17
C ILE A 254 -13.64 16.95 9.47
N SER A 255 -14.84 16.36 9.41
CA SER A 255 -15.48 15.75 10.57
C SER A 255 -14.76 14.50 11.05
N GLU A 256 -14.21 13.68 10.14
CA GLU A 256 -13.38 12.53 10.50
C GLU A 256 -12.07 12.95 11.18
N LEU A 257 -11.53 14.11 10.84
CA LEU A 257 -10.28 14.63 11.41
C LEU A 257 -10.44 15.26 12.80
N LYS A 258 -11.66 15.39 13.32
CA LYS A 258 -11.91 15.97 14.64
C LYS A 258 -11.28 15.13 15.76
N PRO A 259 -10.88 15.77 16.88
CA PRO A 259 -10.62 15.04 18.11
C PRO A 259 -11.80 14.15 18.48
N GLU A 260 -11.51 12.95 18.97
CA GLU A 260 -12.51 11.97 19.43
C GLU A 260 -13.47 11.48 18.33
N SER A 261 -13.13 11.67 17.05
CA SER A 261 -13.95 11.11 15.98
C SER A 261 -13.96 9.57 16.04
N PRO A 262 -15.09 8.92 15.70
CA PRO A 262 -15.16 7.46 15.62
C PRO A 262 -14.14 6.87 14.64
N THR A 263 -13.88 7.57 13.52
CA THR A 263 -12.91 7.16 12.50
C THR A 263 -11.49 7.06 13.09
N LEU A 264 -11.01 8.11 13.76
CA LEU A 264 -9.65 8.11 14.32
C LEU A 264 -9.51 7.15 15.50
N THR A 265 -10.55 7.05 16.33
CA THR A 265 -10.58 6.12 17.46
C THR A 265 -10.48 4.68 16.96
N GLY A 266 -11.36 4.27 16.04
CA GLY A 266 -11.34 2.93 15.48
C GLY A 266 -10.05 2.61 14.72
N LEU A 267 -9.51 3.56 13.95
CA LEU A 267 -8.22 3.38 13.26
C LEU A 267 -7.07 3.19 14.26
N SER A 268 -7.03 3.96 15.34
CA SER A 268 -6.02 3.80 16.39
C SER A 268 -6.13 2.46 17.12
N GLU A 269 -7.36 1.97 17.33
CA GLU A 269 -7.61 0.65 17.91
C GLU A 269 -7.14 -0.49 17.01
N ARG A 270 -7.40 -0.43 15.71
CA ARG A 270 -7.00 -1.49 14.77
C ARG A 270 -5.49 -1.46 14.48
N PHE A 271 -4.92 -0.27 14.32
CA PHE A 271 -3.50 -0.12 13.96
C PHE A 271 -2.55 -0.73 15.01
N ARG A 272 -2.94 -0.80 16.29
CA ARG A 272 -2.10 -1.40 17.35
C ARG A 272 -1.72 -2.86 17.06
N TYR A 273 -2.61 -3.61 16.40
CA TYR A 273 -2.39 -5.03 16.07
C TYR A 273 -1.47 -5.21 14.85
N VAL A 274 -1.31 -4.15 14.05
CA VAL A 274 -0.53 -4.15 12.82
C VAL A 274 0.86 -3.51 13.04
N ALA A 275 0.95 -2.59 14.00
CA ALA A 275 2.18 -1.88 14.36
C ALA A 275 3.29 -2.79 14.92
N GLY A 276 2.97 -4.03 15.35
CA GLY A 276 3.90 -4.98 15.99
C GLY A 276 5.22 -5.19 15.24
N ASP A 277 5.16 -5.22 13.91
CA ASP A 277 6.31 -5.51 13.04
C ASP A 277 6.94 -4.25 12.43
N VAL A 278 6.43 -3.07 12.78
CA VAL A 278 6.80 -1.79 12.16
C VAL A 278 7.51 -0.91 13.18
N THR A 279 8.72 -0.48 12.86
CA THR A 279 9.39 0.54 13.69
C THR A 279 8.79 1.92 13.42
N ILE A 280 8.28 2.60 14.45
CA ILE A 280 7.61 3.89 14.29
C ILE A 280 8.48 5.04 14.80
N HIS A 281 8.58 6.11 14.00
CA HIS A 281 9.25 7.35 14.35
C HIS A 281 8.31 8.53 14.20
N THR A 282 8.12 9.29 15.27
CA THR A 282 7.17 10.39 15.32
C THR A 282 7.88 11.72 15.54
N TYR A 283 7.54 12.68 14.69
CA TYR A 283 7.98 14.06 14.74
C TYR A 283 6.75 14.96 14.93
N TYR A 284 6.76 15.79 15.98
CA TYR A 284 5.63 16.66 16.31
C TYR A 284 6.01 18.14 16.29
N GLU A 285 5.06 18.98 15.91
CA GLU A 285 5.23 20.43 15.81
C GLU A 285 5.33 21.08 17.19
N SER A 286 5.98 22.26 17.24
CA SER A 286 6.07 23.04 18.48
C SER A 286 5.75 24.52 18.33
N ARG A 287 5.37 24.96 17.12
CA ARG A 287 4.92 26.33 16.86
C ARG A 287 3.51 26.32 16.26
N PRO A 288 2.66 27.30 16.60
CA PRO A 288 1.33 27.38 16.03
C PRO A 288 1.40 27.75 14.54
N THR A 289 0.40 27.29 13.79
CA THR A 289 0.17 27.68 12.39
C THR A 289 -0.98 28.67 12.33
N PHE A 290 -0.86 29.72 11.52
CA PHE A 290 -2.00 30.58 11.22
C PHE A 290 -3.12 29.80 10.54
N THR A 291 -4.31 29.85 11.13
CA THR A 291 -5.51 29.22 10.59
C THR A 291 -6.03 29.96 9.36
N VAL A 292 -6.96 29.34 8.63
CA VAL A 292 -7.62 29.98 7.50
C VAL A 292 -8.69 30.96 7.98
N ALA A 293 -8.71 32.15 7.41
CA ALA A 293 -9.75 33.16 7.62
C ALA A 293 -10.09 33.83 6.28
N LYS A 294 -11.26 34.48 6.21
CA LYS A 294 -11.58 35.33 5.05
C LYS A 294 -10.83 36.65 5.16
N GLY A 295 -10.05 36.97 4.14
CA GLY A 295 -9.44 38.27 3.95
C GLY A 295 -10.47 39.35 3.60
N PRO A 296 -10.04 40.63 3.54
CA PRO A 296 -10.92 41.77 3.24
C PRO A 296 -11.59 41.69 1.86
N ASP A 297 -10.97 40.98 0.92
CA ASP A 297 -11.44 40.74 -0.45
C ASP A 297 -12.39 39.54 -0.56
N GLY A 298 -12.67 38.86 0.55
CA GLY A 298 -13.50 37.65 0.61
C GLY A 298 -12.77 36.35 0.26
N ASN A 299 -11.48 36.41 -0.10
CA ASN A 299 -10.65 35.24 -0.36
C ASN A 299 -10.20 34.60 0.96
N TRP A 300 -9.95 33.29 0.92
CA TRP A 300 -9.50 32.57 2.11
C TRP A 300 -7.98 32.55 2.16
N GLU A 301 -7.43 33.02 3.27
CA GLU A 301 -5.99 33.14 3.49
C GLU A 301 -5.59 32.57 4.86
N ARG A 302 -4.32 32.22 5.02
CA ARG A 302 -3.76 31.76 6.31
C ARG A 302 -3.37 32.95 7.19
N CYS A 303 -4.35 33.77 7.54
CA CYS A 303 -4.22 34.99 8.34
C CYS A 303 -5.11 34.98 9.60
N GLY A 304 -5.78 33.86 9.89
CA GLY A 304 -6.59 33.69 11.08
C GLY A 304 -5.76 33.54 12.36
N GLU A 305 -6.40 33.16 13.46
CA GLU A 305 -5.70 32.92 14.73
C GLU A 305 -4.62 31.84 14.57
N ALA A 306 -3.45 32.05 15.20
CA ALA A 306 -2.39 31.07 15.22
C ALA A 306 -2.69 29.99 16.27
N THR A 307 -2.83 28.73 15.84
CA THR A 307 -3.13 27.60 16.73
C THR A 307 -2.21 26.42 16.49
N MET A 308 -2.06 25.55 17.49
CA MET A 308 -1.42 24.25 17.32
C MET A 308 -2.37 23.33 16.54
N MET A 309 -2.06 23.07 15.27
CA MET A 309 -2.92 22.27 14.39
C MET A 309 -3.02 20.83 14.90
N VAL A 310 -1.91 20.26 15.36
CA VAL A 310 -1.83 18.93 15.94
C VAL A 310 -1.15 19.02 17.29
N LYS A 311 -1.95 18.93 18.35
CA LYS A 311 -1.43 18.87 19.72
C LYS A 311 -0.49 17.68 19.88
N ARG A 312 0.52 17.81 20.76
CA ARG A 312 1.46 16.72 21.07
C ARG A 312 0.77 15.41 21.46
N SER A 313 -0.34 15.48 22.21
CA SER A 313 -1.15 14.31 22.59
C SER A 313 -1.86 13.64 21.41
N SER A 314 -2.09 14.36 20.31
CA SER A 314 -2.62 13.82 19.06
C SER A 314 -1.52 13.27 18.16
N ALA A 315 -0.34 13.90 18.17
CA ALA A 315 0.81 13.48 17.37
C ALA A 315 1.42 12.15 17.83
N LEU A 316 1.49 11.92 19.15
CA LEU A 316 2.15 10.74 19.72
C LEU A 316 1.18 9.55 19.80
N LEU A 317 1.65 8.37 19.38
CA LEU A 317 0.90 7.11 19.57
C LEU A 317 1.01 6.59 20.99
N ASN A 318 2.10 6.91 21.70
CA ASN A 318 2.44 6.37 23.01
C ASN A 318 2.55 4.85 23.04
N PHE A 319 2.89 4.24 21.90
CA PHE A 319 3.20 2.82 21.80
C PHE A 319 4.65 2.59 22.24
N GLU A 320 4.95 1.41 22.81
CA GLU A 320 6.34 1.03 23.12
C GLU A 320 7.22 0.98 21.87
N LEU A 321 6.62 0.62 20.72
CA LEU A 321 7.30 0.54 19.41
C LEU A 321 7.56 1.90 18.75
N GLU A 322 7.06 2.99 19.33
CA GLU A 322 7.34 4.36 18.91
C GLU A 322 8.74 4.78 19.38
N LYS A 323 9.77 4.35 18.64
CA LYS A 323 11.18 4.51 19.01
C LYS A 323 11.65 5.96 19.06
N THR A 324 11.04 6.85 18.27
CA THR A 324 11.40 8.26 18.25
C THR A 324 10.18 9.12 18.51
N ARG A 325 10.33 10.06 19.45
CA ARG A 325 9.33 11.07 19.80
C ARG A 325 10.00 12.43 19.81
N MET A 326 10.25 13.00 18.63
CA MET A 326 11.10 14.18 18.48
C MET A 326 10.28 15.45 18.22
N LYS A 327 10.57 16.50 18.98
CA LYS A 327 10.04 17.85 18.73
C LYS A 327 10.71 18.45 17.50
N VAL A 328 9.93 19.07 16.62
CA VAL A 328 10.43 19.89 15.51
C VAL A 328 10.12 21.33 15.83
N ASP A 329 11.14 22.20 15.80
CA ASP A 329 10.95 23.64 15.93
C ASP A 329 10.37 24.24 14.64
N GLY A 330 9.10 23.94 14.40
CA GLY A 330 8.35 24.30 13.21
C GLY A 330 6.86 24.28 13.50
N ASP A 331 6.13 24.96 12.63
CA ASP A 331 4.67 24.86 12.55
C ASP A 331 4.27 23.64 11.71
N HIS A 332 2.97 23.42 11.58
CA HIS A 332 2.40 22.24 10.91
C HIS A 332 2.76 22.16 9.44
N LYS A 333 3.01 23.30 8.82
CA LYS A 333 3.35 23.42 7.40
C LYS A 333 4.85 23.19 7.17
N GLU A 334 5.69 23.66 8.08
CA GLU A 334 7.14 23.61 7.94
C GLU A 334 7.76 22.33 8.53
N ILE A 335 7.03 21.56 9.34
CA ILE A 335 7.52 20.34 10.01
C ILE A 335 8.13 19.29 9.06
N ALA A 336 7.61 19.18 7.85
CA ALA A 336 8.05 18.21 6.83
C ALA A 336 9.08 18.81 5.83
N ARG A 337 9.38 20.10 5.96
CA ARG A 337 10.24 20.88 5.03
C ARG A 337 11.67 20.95 5.56
N LEU A 338 12.35 19.81 5.49
CA LEU A 338 13.64 19.64 6.15
C LEU A 338 14.79 20.36 5.43
N ARG A 339 15.71 20.91 6.22
CA ARG A 339 16.95 21.59 5.76
C ARG A 339 18.18 20.78 6.15
N ARG A 340 19.26 20.83 5.38
CA ARG A 340 20.53 20.21 5.82
C ARG A 340 21.03 20.86 7.12
N GLY A 341 21.76 20.09 7.92
CA GLY A 341 22.36 20.56 9.17
C GLY A 341 21.44 20.47 10.39
N GLN A 342 21.96 20.91 11.54
CA GLN A 342 21.33 20.77 12.86
C GLN A 342 20.18 21.75 13.12
N ALA A 343 19.97 22.73 12.24
CA ALA A 343 18.83 23.65 12.31
C ALA A 343 17.50 22.99 11.89
N SER A 344 17.52 21.72 11.45
CA SER A 344 16.32 20.93 11.20
C SER A 344 16.50 19.49 11.68
N VAL A 345 15.41 18.72 11.69
CA VAL A 345 15.45 17.31 12.07
C VAL A 345 15.99 16.36 10.98
N TYR A 346 16.45 16.90 9.84
CA TYR A 346 17.02 16.11 8.74
C TYR A 346 18.11 15.11 9.17
N PRO A 347 19.10 15.46 10.03
CA PRO A 347 20.12 14.50 10.46
C PRO A 347 19.52 13.29 11.21
N SER A 348 18.50 13.51 12.04
CA SER A 348 17.79 12.44 12.74
C SER A 348 17.00 11.56 11.76
N VAL A 349 16.27 12.17 10.84
CA VAL A 349 15.51 11.46 9.80
C VAL A 349 16.45 10.63 8.92
N LEU A 350 17.57 11.21 8.49
CA LEU A 350 18.57 10.51 7.68
C LEU A 350 19.18 9.32 8.42
N ARG A 351 19.48 9.47 9.72
CA ARG A 351 19.97 8.37 10.57
C ARG A 351 18.96 7.22 10.63
N VAL A 352 17.70 7.53 10.90
CA VAL A 352 16.60 6.55 10.92
C VAL A 352 16.48 5.82 9.58
N ILE A 353 16.51 6.56 8.47
CA ILE A 353 16.46 5.96 7.12
C ILE A 353 17.64 5.02 6.92
N LYS A 354 18.87 5.44 7.25
CA LYS A 354 20.07 4.60 7.10
C LYS A 354 19.99 3.32 7.94
N GLU A 355 19.55 3.41 9.19
CA GLU A 355 19.36 2.24 10.07
C GLU A 355 18.34 1.27 9.46
N ALA A 356 17.24 1.78 8.90
CA ALA A 356 16.25 0.97 8.20
C ALA A 356 16.83 0.29 6.95
N LEU A 357 17.65 1.00 6.15
CA LEU A 357 18.30 0.44 4.96
C LEU A 357 19.34 -0.65 5.28
N VAL A 358 20.08 -0.51 6.38
CA VAL A 358 21.00 -1.56 6.86
C VAL A 358 20.21 -2.81 7.26
N SER A 359 19.12 -2.63 8.02
CA SER A 359 18.23 -3.74 8.41
C SER A 359 17.59 -4.42 7.19
N ALA A 360 17.18 -3.62 6.20
CA ALA A 360 16.63 -4.06 4.93
C ALA A 360 17.62 -4.93 4.14
N THR A 361 18.87 -4.46 4.01
CA THR A 361 19.95 -5.18 3.32
C THR A 361 20.24 -6.50 4.02
N ALA A 362 20.36 -6.51 5.35
CA ALA A 362 20.60 -7.74 6.10
C ALA A 362 19.46 -8.75 5.97
N ALA A 363 18.20 -8.29 5.91
CA ALA A 363 17.06 -9.16 5.67
C ALA A 363 17.10 -9.78 4.26
N MET A 364 17.46 -8.98 3.25
CA MET A 364 17.64 -9.44 1.87
C MET A 364 18.75 -10.49 1.77
N THR A 365 19.91 -10.26 2.42
CA THR A 365 21.02 -11.24 2.44
C THR A 365 20.59 -12.57 3.06
N ARG A 366 19.87 -12.54 4.20
CA ARG A 366 19.37 -13.76 4.85
C ARG A 366 18.37 -14.52 3.98
N ALA A 367 17.49 -13.80 3.29
CA ALA A 367 16.53 -14.40 2.37
C ALA A 367 17.24 -15.12 1.21
N VAL A 368 18.23 -14.47 0.59
CA VAL A 368 19.02 -15.08 -0.49
C VAL A 368 19.77 -16.32 0.00
N GLN A 369 20.38 -16.25 1.19
CA GLN A 369 21.06 -17.40 1.79
C GLN A 369 20.11 -18.58 2.04
N ALA A 370 18.90 -18.33 2.56
CA ALA A 370 17.92 -19.39 2.82
C ALA A 370 17.50 -20.11 1.53
N VAL A 371 17.27 -19.36 0.44
CA VAL A 371 16.93 -19.93 -0.87
C VAL A 371 18.07 -20.79 -1.42
N ASN A 372 19.32 -20.33 -1.31
CA ASN A 372 20.46 -21.11 -1.81
C ASN A 372 20.60 -22.46 -1.06
N VAL A 373 20.36 -22.47 0.26
CA VAL A 373 20.37 -23.69 1.07
C VAL A 373 19.24 -24.64 0.69
N GLU A 374 18.05 -24.13 0.33
CA GLU A 374 16.95 -24.96 -0.17
C GLU A 374 17.24 -25.56 -1.54
N ALA A 375 17.80 -24.77 -2.47
CA ALA A 375 18.20 -25.25 -3.79
C ALA A 375 19.27 -26.35 -3.72
N GLU A 376 20.26 -26.21 -2.83
CA GLU A 376 21.28 -27.25 -2.61
C GLU A 376 20.66 -28.56 -2.08
N LYS A 377 19.64 -28.48 -1.21
CA LYS A 377 18.94 -29.67 -0.69
C LYS A 377 18.10 -30.39 -1.74
N GLU A 378 17.54 -29.67 -2.72
CA GLU A 378 16.80 -30.29 -3.84
C GLU A 378 17.77 -31.03 -4.79
N THR A 379 18.97 -30.49 -5.04
CA THR A 379 19.96 -31.14 -5.94
C THR A 379 20.56 -32.43 -5.38
N VAL A 380 20.55 -32.64 -4.06
CA VAL A 380 21.11 -33.85 -3.42
C VAL A 380 20.13 -35.02 -3.41
N ASN A 381 18.84 -34.80 -3.70
CA ASN A 381 17.79 -35.82 -3.62
C ASN A 381 17.33 -36.39 -4.98
N GLU A 382 18.06 -36.16 -6.07
CA GLU A 382 17.76 -36.81 -7.35
C GLU A 382 18.29 -38.28 -7.32
N PRO A 383 17.42 -39.31 -7.43
CA PRO A 383 17.88 -40.69 -7.44
C PRO A 383 18.61 -41.02 -8.75
N ASP A 384 19.85 -41.49 -8.61
CA ASP A 384 20.76 -41.98 -9.67
C ASP A 384 20.07 -43.10 -10.48
N LEU A 385 19.32 -42.75 -11.54
CA LEU A 385 18.76 -43.71 -12.49
C LEU A 385 19.88 -44.24 -13.39
N ARG A 386 20.64 -45.19 -12.86
CA ARG A 386 21.52 -46.04 -13.68
C ARG A 386 20.65 -46.93 -14.56
N PRO A 387 20.91 -47.01 -15.87
CA PRO A 387 20.19 -47.93 -16.73
C PRO A 387 20.61 -49.38 -16.40
N THR A 388 19.65 -50.19 -15.96
CA THR A 388 19.80 -51.64 -15.82
C THR A 388 19.90 -52.29 -17.21
N PRO A 389 20.81 -53.27 -17.44
CA PRO A 389 20.91 -53.92 -18.74
C PRO A 389 19.72 -54.88 -18.95
N LEU A 390 19.19 -54.89 -20.17
CA LEU A 390 18.26 -55.92 -20.64
C LEU A 390 18.95 -57.30 -20.57
N SER A 391 18.37 -58.24 -19.83
CA SER A 391 18.63 -59.67 -20.02
C SER A 391 17.38 -60.37 -20.54
N THR A 392 17.60 -61.09 -21.62
CA THR A 392 16.75 -61.96 -22.42
C THR A 392 16.14 -63.14 -21.67
N GLY A 393 14.89 -63.49 -22.03
CA GLY A 393 14.46 -64.86 -22.35
C GLY A 393 13.96 -65.79 -21.24
N GLU A 394 12.79 -66.40 -21.51
CA GLU A 394 12.31 -67.74 -21.09
C GLU A 394 11.82 -67.94 -19.63
N ASP A 395 10.85 -68.79 -19.28
CA ASP A 395 9.66 -69.35 -19.91
C ASP A 395 8.83 -70.02 -18.78
N ILE A 396 7.50 -70.04 -18.92
CA ILE A 396 6.53 -71.10 -18.49
C ILE A 396 6.44 -71.61 -17.02
N ARG A 397 5.25 -71.32 -16.42
CA ARG A 397 4.34 -72.13 -15.55
C ARG A 397 4.87 -72.92 -14.33
N LYS A 398 4.28 -72.63 -13.14
CA LYS A 398 3.47 -73.57 -12.29
C LYS A 398 3.18 -73.00 -10.88
N MET A 399 1.91 -73.01 -10.47
CA MET A 399 1.45 -73.20 -9.08
C MET A 399 1.39 -74.73 -8.77
N PRO A 400 1.32 -75.26 -7.51
CA PRO A 400 0.59 -74.72 -6.33
C PRO A 400 1.16 -75.01 -4.90
N GLY A 401 0.53 -74.42 -3.87
CA GLY A 401 0.05 -75.18 -2.69
C GLY A 401 0.80 -75.13 -1.33
N LEU A 402 0.03 -74.75 -0.29
CA LEU A 402 0.03 -75.20 1.12
C LEU A 402 1.07 -74.69 2.14
N GLY A 403 0.57 -74.10 3.24
CA GLY A 403 1.28 -73.98 4.53
C GLY A 403 0.75 -72.88 5.45
N ASN A 404 -0.02 -73.26 6.47
CA ASN A 404 -0.82 -72.42 7.38
C ASN A 404 0.00 -71.94 8.63
N PRO A 405 -0.57 -71.33 9.70
CA PRO A 405 -0.12 -70.04 10.26
C PRO A 405 0.41 -70.12 11.70
N SER A 406 0.81 -68.99 12.30
CA SER A 406 1.00 -68.87 13.76
C SER A 406 0.67 -67.49 14.32
N ILE A 407 -0.06 -67.55 15.42
CA ILE A 407 -0.79 -66.53 16.19
C ILE A 407 0.14 -65.74 17.14
N ARG A 408 -0.16 -64.45 17.42
CA ARG A 408 -0.32 -63.96 18.81
C ARG A 408 -0.90 -62.54 18.95
N VAL A 409 -1.98 -62.48 19.72
CA VAL A 409 -2.66 -61.31 20.29
C VAL A 409 -2.18 -61.09 21.73
N ARG A 410 -1.90 -59.85 22.12
CA ARG A 410 -2.12 -59.21 23.46
C ARG A 410 -2.03 -57.69 23.22
N GLY A 411 -2.88 -56.78 23.70
CA GLY A 411 -3.96 -56.82 24.67
C GLY A 411 -3.82 -55.65 25.66
N ARG A 412 -4.85 -54.79 25.71
CA ARG A 412 -5.33 -53.91 26.82
C ARG A 412 -4.87 -52.44 26.92
N ASN A 413 -5.87 -51.56 26.80
CA ASN A 413 -5.96 -50.21 27.40
C ASN A 413 -6.15 -50.29 28.94
N PRO A 414 -5.98 -49.18 29.68
CA PRO A 414 -7.16 -48.51 30.25
C PRO A 414 -7.12 -46.95 30.24
N PRO A 415 -8.22 -46.27 30.64
CA PRO A 415 -8.56 -44.89 30.29
C PRO A 415 -8.31 -43.90 31.44
N ILE A 416 -8.19 -42.60 31.16
CA ILE A 416 -8.32 -41.56 32.20
C ILE A 416 -9.13 -40.35 31.71
N THR A 417 -9.95 -39.90 32.64
CA THR A 417 -11.02 -38.90 32.71
C THR A 417 -10.56 -37.44 32.61
N PHE A 418 -11.52 -36.57 32.29
CA PHE A 418 -11.44 -35.10 32.37
C PHE A 418 -11.34 -34.61 33.82
N ASP A 419 -10.57 -33.53 34.03
CA ASP A 419 -10.80 -32.61 35.15
C ASP A 419 -10.48 -31.16 34.77
N GLN A 420 -11.25 -30.23 35.35
CA GLN A 420 -11.27 -28.80 35.08
C GLN A 420 -10.33 -27.99 36.00
N ASN A 421 -9.94 -26.81 35.51
CA ASN A 421 -9.40 -25.64 36.25
C ASN A 421 -8.03 -25.75 36.93
N THR A 422 -7.04 -25.00 36.40
CA THR A 422 -6.24 -24.05 37.21
C THR A 422 -5.46 -23.04 36.35
N PHE A 423 -5.56 -21.78 36.74
CA PHE A 423 -4.72 -20.65 36.32
C PHE A 423 -3.25 -20.88 36.73
N GLY A 424 -2.30 -20.43 35.90
CA GLY A 424 -0.89 -20.32 36.28
C GLY A 424 0.02 -19.86 35.13
N GLN A 425 0.48 -18.62 35.22
CA GLN A 425 1.52 -18.03 34.37
C GLN A 425 2.87 -18.75 34.57
N ASN A 426 3.57 -19.11 33.48
CA ASN A 426 4.86 -18.50 33.13
C ASN A 426 5.52 -19.18 31.91
N THR A 427 5.88 -18.31 30.95
CA THR A 427 7.12 -18.28 30.14
C THR A 427 7.80 -19.60 29.77
N THR A 428 7.95 -19.90 28.47
CA THR A 428 9.21 -19.73 27.69
C THR A 428 8.95 -20.22 26.25
N THR A 429 9.26 -19.35 25.27
CA THR A 429 9.61 -19.61 23.85
C THR A 429 8.98 -20.80 23.10
N GLY A 430 8.14 -20.47 22.10
CA GLY A 430 7.82 -21.36 20.99
C GLY A 430 7.33 -20.54 19.80
N LYS A 431 8.11 -20.54 18.71
CA LYS A 431 7.75 -19.97 17.41
C LYS A 431 6.40 -20.56 16.96
N LEU A 432 5.43 -19.73 16.61
CA LEU A 432 4.24 -20.16 15.86
C LEU A 432 4.61 -20.11 14.37
N GLU A 433 5.05 -21.25 13.84
CA GLU A 433 4.99 -21.52 12.40
C GLU A 433 3.51 -21.59 11.99
N TYR A 434 3.14 -20.95 10.89
CA TYR A 434 1.77 -20.95 10.37
C TYR A 434 1.40 -22.36 9.92
N ASP A 435 0.69 -23.08 10.78
CA ASP A 435 0.30 -24.46 10.54
C ASP A 435 -0.89 -24.48 9.55
N ASN A 436 -0.64 -24.97 8.34
CA ASN A 436 -1.57 -25.06 7.19
C ASN A 436 -2.75 -26.03 7.46
N ASP A 437 -2.87 -26.51 8.69
CA ASP A 437 -3.70 -27.64 9.11
C ASP A 437 -4.86 -27.26 10.04
N ASN A 438 -4.99 -25.98 10.36
CA ASN A 438 -6.04 -25.45 11.22
C ASN A 438 -6.97 -24.47 10.48
N LEU A 439 -8.25 -24.48 10.86
CA LEU A 439 -9.30 -23.55 10.43
C LEU A 439 -9.71 -22.66 11.60
N ILE A 440 -10.32 -21.52 11.28
CA ILE A 440 -10.88 -20.59 12.27
C ILE A 440 -12.41 -20.67 12.17
N CYS A 441 -13.10 -20.66 13.32
CA CYS A 441 -14.55 -20.58 13.36
C CYS A 441 -15.00 -19.12 13.23
N ASP A 442 -15.79 -18.78 12.21
CA ASP A 442 -16.24 -17.40 11.97
C ASP A 442 -17.27 -16.89 12.98
N SER A 443 -17.84 -17.77 13.81
CA SER A 443 -18.74 -17.37 14.90
C SER A 443 -18.03 -17.07 16.23
N CYS A 444 -17.05 -17.87 16.64
CA CYS A 444 -16.43 -17.77 17.97
C CYS A 444 -14.92 -17.49 17.91
N PHE A 445 -14.35 -17.43 16.72
CA PHE A 445 -12.94 -17.20 16.42
C PHE A 445 -11.95 -18.22 16.99
N SER A 446 -12.45 -19.35 17.53
CA SER A 446 -11.61 -20.46 17.96
C SER A 446 -10.94 -21.15 16.76
N VAL A 447 -9.65 -21.45 16.91
CA VAL A 447 -8.87 -22.25 15.96
C VAL A 447 -9.16 -23.74 16.21
N PHE A 448 -9.40 -24.51 15.15
CA PHE A 448 -9.64 -25.95 15.24
C PHE A 448 -9.02 -26.70 14.05
N PRO A 449 -8.54 -27.95 14.21
CA PRO A 449 -7.97 -28.71 13.10
C PRO A 449 -8.94 -28.87 11.93
N LYS A 450 -8.48 -28.67 10.69
CA LYS A 450 -9.29 -28.85 9.48
C LYS A 450 -9.80 -30.28 9.30
N THR A 451 -9.15 -31.23 9.97
CA THR A 451 -9.52 -32.65 10.06
C THR A 451 -10.66 -32.92 11.03
N LEU A 452 -11.15 -31.93 11.78
CA LEU A 452 -12.38 -32.05 12.56
C LEU A 452 -13.60 -31.76 11.69
N MET A 453 -14.71 -32.44 12.00
CA MET A 453 -16.00 -32.17 11.35
C MET A 453 -16.45 -30.75 11.71
N HIS A 454 -16.76 -29.95 10.70
CA HIS A 454 -17.21 -28.57 10.84
C HIS A 454 -18.26 -28.24 9.77
N ARG A 455 -18.97 -27.12 9.92
CA ARG A 455 -19.92 -26.64 8.91
C ARG A 455 -19.28 -25.58 8.05
N HIS A 456 -19.49 -25.65 6.75
CA HIS A 456 -18.91 -24.74 5.78
C HIS A 456 -20.00 -24.13 4.89
N CYS A 457 -19.92 -22.84 4.61
CA CYS A 457 -20.79 -22.12 3.69
C CYS A 457 -19.97 -21.59 2.51
N PHE A 458 -20.34 -22.00 1.30
CA PHE A 458 -19.69 -21.57 0.05
C PHE A 458 -20.14 -20.18 -0.44
N VAL A 459 -21.05 -19.51 0.28
CA VAL A 459 -21.66 -18.24 -0.15
C VAL A 459 -21.17 -17.05 0.68
N CYS A 460 -20.92 -17.26 1.98
CA CYS A 460 -20.41 -16.21 2.86
C CYS A 460 -18.88 -16.19 2.90
N GLU A 461 -18.28 -15.03 3.20
CA GLU A 461 -16.81 -14.83 3.34
C GLU A 461 -16.03 -15.40 2.15
N ASP A 462 -16.38 -14.96 0.93
CA ASP A 462 -15.77 -15.42 -0.33
C ASP A 462 -15.76 -16.94 -0.52
N GLY A 463 -16.75 -17.61 0.08
CA GLY A 463 -16.89 -19.07 0.07
C GLY A 463 -16.02 -19.80 1.09
N ASN A 464 -15.60 -19.12 2.16
CA ASN A 464 -14.78 -19.68 3.23
C ASN A 464 -15.32 -19.44 4.64
N TYR A 465 -16.65 -19.43 4.81
CA TYR A 465 -17.25 -19.31 6.14
C TYR A 465 -17.37 -20.69 6.82
N ASN A 466 -16.64 -20.90 7.91
CA ASN A 466 -16.52 -22.13 8.69
C ASN A 466 -17.08 -21.97 10.11
N ILE A 467 -17.87 -22.93 10.57
CA ILE A 467 -18.38 -23.00 11.95
C ILE A 467 -17.86 -24.27 12.60
N CYS A 468 -17.19 -24.14 13.74
CA CYS A 468 -16.70 -25.28 14.51
C CYS A 468 -17.86 -26.13 15.07
N TYR A 469 -17.55 -27.38 15.41
CA TYR A 469 -18.52 -28.34 15.96
C TYR A 469 -19.31 -27.83 17.18
N MET A 470 -18.69 -27.02 18.04
CA MET A 470 -19.36 -26.48 19.23
C MET A 470 -20.42 -25.44 18.86
N CYS A 471 -20.11 -24.52 17.95
CA CYS A 471 -21.07 -23.54 17.45
C CYS A 471 -22.18 -24.19 16.62
N GLU A 472 -21.87 -25.24 15.87
CA GLU A 472 -22.88 -26.06 15.18
C GLU A 472 -23.88 -26.66 16.19
N LYS A 473 -23.39 -27.27 17.28
CA LYS A 473 -24.24 -27.82 18.34
C LYS A 473 -25.09 -26.78 19.06
N SER A 474 -24.62 -25.54 19.12
CA SER A 474 -25.38 -24.40 19.64
C SER A 474 -26.40 -23.83 18.64
N GLY A 475 -26.56 -24.44 17.46
CA GLY A 475 -27.53 -24.01 16.45
C GLY A 475 -27.08 -22.80 15.63
N VAL A 476 -25.79 -22.43 15.68
CA VAL A 476 -25.27 -21.30 14.93
C VAL A 476 -25.15 -21.65 13.45
N SER A 477 -25.60 -20.74 12.58
CA SER A 477 -25.48 -20.83 11.12
C SER A 477 -24.82 -19.56 10.57
N CYS A 478 -24.48 -19.57 9.26
CA CYS A 478 -23.93 -18.36 8.64
C CYS A 478 -24.95 -17.20 8.64
N PRO A 479 -24.50 -15.93 8.57
CA PRO A 479 -25.37 -14.75 8.67
C PRO A 479 -26.46 -14.72 7.59
N GLY A 480 -26.17 -15.24 6.40
CA GLY A 480 -27.11 -15.32 5.28
C GLY A 480 -28.13 -16.47 5.38
N ARG A 481 -28.11 -17.28 6.45
CA ARG A 481 -28.94 -18.50 6.61
C ARG A 481 -28.88 -19.45 5.41
N HIS A 482 -27.76 -19.43 4.69
CA HIS A 482 -27.53 -20.35 3.58
C HIS A 482 -27.41 -21.78 4.08
N ASN A 483 -27.72 -22.73 3.19
CA ASN A 483 -27.45 -24.14 3.46
C ASN A 483 -25.96 -24.36 3.64
N MET A 484 -25.58 -24.78 4.83
CA MET A 484 -24.20 -25.17 5.13
C MET A 484 -24.01 -26.65 4.85
N VAL A 485 -22.80 -27.05 4.50
CA VAL A 485 -22.41 -28.45 4.34
C VAL A 485 -21.53 -28.89 5.51
N SER A 486 -21.63 -30.15 5.93
CA SER A 486 -20.71 -30.72 6.92
C SER A 486 -19.45 -31.21 6.19
N ARG A 487 -18.27 -30.79 6.64
CA ARG A 487 -16.99 -31.00 5.97
C ARG A 487 -15.93 -31.50 6.94
N ARG A 488 -15.02 -32.33 6.42
CA ARG A 488 -13.77 -32.76 7.05
C ARG A 488 -12.67 -32.73 6.00
N LEU A 489 -11.57 -32.00 6.25
CA LEU A 489 -10.46 -31.84 5.31
C LEU A 489 -9.27 -32.73 5.70
N ALA A 490 -8.62 -33.36 4.73
CA ALA A 490 -7.37 -34.08 4.94
C ALA A 490 -6.16 -33.12 4.91
N TYR A 491 -5.07 -33.52 5.56
CA TYR A 491 -3.77 -32.87 5.46
C TYR A 491 -3.33 -32.79 3.99
N GLY A 492 -2.79 -31.64 3.55
CA GLY A 492 -2.28 -31.45 2.19
C GLY A 492 -3.29 -31.11 1.07
N MET A 493 -4.60 -30.99 1.34
CA MET A 493 -5.56 -30.51 0.34
C MET A 493 -5.78 -28.99 0.43
N THR A 494 -5.37 -28.24 -0.59
CA THR A 494 -5.83 -26.86 -0.87
C THR A 494 -6.86 -26.88 -2.00
N TYR A 495 -7.89 -26.02 -1.94
CA TYR A 495 -8.99 -26.05 -2.91
C TYR A 495 -8.63 -25.34 -4.21
N VAL A 496 -8.77 -26.04 -5.34
CA VAL A 496 -8.82 -25.48 -6.70
C VAL A 496 -10.26 -25.13 -7.03
N LYS A 497 -10.47 -23.89 -7.48
CA LYS A 497 -11.74 -23.33 -7.95
C LYS A 497 -12.37 -24.26 -9.01
N ARG A 498 -13.55 -24.86 -8.75
CA ARG A 498 -14.31 -25.56 -9.81
C ARG A 498 -14.88 -24.54 -10.78
N THR A 499 -14.33 -24.50 -11.99
CA THR A 499 -15.00 -23.98 -13.19
C THR A 499 -15.80 -25.10 -13.86
N ASN A 500 -17.00 -24.75 -14.31
CA ASN A 500 -17.92 -25.49 -15.19
C ASN A 500 -18.67 -26.69 -14.60
N TRP A 501 -19.96 -26.50 -14.33
CA TRP A 501 -20.99 -27.53 -14.44
C TRP A 501 -22.08 -27.02 -15.38
N ASP A 502 -22.35 -27.82 -16.41
CA ASP A 502 -23.43 -27.68 -17.37
C ASP A 502 -24.80 -27.75 -16.69
N ASP A 503 -25.69 -26.82 -17.03
CA ASP A 503 -27.09 -26.83 -16.61
C ASP A 503 -27.88 -27.85 -17.42
N GLY A 504 -28.09 -29.03 -16.81
CA GLY A 504 -29.08 -30.01 -17.22
C GLY A 504 -30.14 -30.19 -16.13
N ALA A 505 -31.39 -29.87 -16.48
CA ALA A 505 -32.65 -30.19 -15.80
C ALA A 505 -33.12 -29.27 -14.64
N SER A 506 -34.08 -28.41 -14.98
CA SER A 506 -35.15 -27.94 -14.09
C SER A 506 -36.20 -29.06 -13.89
N PRO A 507 -37.04 -29.04 -12.83
CA PRO A 507 -38.33 -28.38 -13.03
C PRO A 507 -38.94 -27.63 -11.83
N ALA A 508 -39.63 -26.53 -12.19
CA ALA A 508 -40.90 -25.97 -11.64
C ALA A 508 -40.86 -25.36 -10.21
N THR A 509 -41.50 -24.23 -9.87
CA THR A 509 -42.73 -23.55 -10.35
C THR A 509 -42.73 -22.03 -10.03
N SER A 510 -43.38 -21.24 -10.91
CA SER A 510 -44.08 -19.94 -10.72
C SER A 510 -43.34 -18.72 -10.09
N ALA A 511 -43.34 -17.50 -10.64
CA ALA A 511 -44.46 -16.78 -11.25
C ALA A 511 -43.99 -15.57 -12.11
N ARG A 512 -44.62 -15.44 -13.29
CA ARG A 512 -44.95 -14.25 -14.09
C ARG A 512 -43.97 -13.06 -14.16
N ALA A 513 -43.35 -12.93 -15.34
CA ALA A 513 -42.98 -11.65 -15.95
C ALA A 513 -44.16 -11.05 -16.74
N ARG A 514 -44.20 -9.71 -16.88
CA ARG A 514 -44.25 -8.99 -18.17
C ARG A 514 -44.43 -7.48 -17.99
N ALA A 515 -43.42 -6.71 -18.41
CA ALA A 515 -43.58 -5.55 -19.28
C ALA A 515 -42.21 -5.12 -19.82
N ALA A 516 -41.94 -5.49 -21.06
CA ALA A 516 -40.94 -4.85 -21.92
C ALA A 516 -41.70 -4.32 -23.13
N GLY A 517 -41.34 -3.13 -23.62
CA GLY A 517 -41.89 -2.69 -24.89
C GLY A 517 -41.57 -1.26 -25.33
N ILE A 518 -40.51 -1.15 -26.13
CA ILE A 518 -40.44 -0.38 -27.38
C ILE A 518 -40.03 1.10 -27.30
N LEU A 519 -38.79 1.33 -27.73
CA LEU A 519 -38.28 2.54 -28.36
C LEU A 519 -38.77 2.64 -29.82
N LYS A 520 -39.26 3.81 -30.24
CA LYS A 520 -39.11 4.33 -31.62
C LYS A 520 -39.41 5.84 -31.70
N SER A 521 -38.40 6.56 -32.21
CA SER A 521 -38.41 7.77 -33.08
C SER A 521 -39.30 8.98 -32.76
N ALA A 522 -38.69 10.19 -32.72
CA ALA A 522 -38.86 11.23 -33.74
C ALA A 522 -38.08 12.53 -33.39
N TYR A 523 -37.39 13.10 -34.37
CA TYR A 523 -36.99 14.52 -34.45
C TYR A 523 -38.23 15.41 -34.74
N PRO A 524 -38.21 16.72 -34.42
CA PRO A 524 -37.86 17.71 -35.46
C PRO A 524 -37.02 18.91 -34.96
N ALA A 525 -36.73 19.78 -35.91
CA ALA A 525 -35.60 20.71 -35.99
C ALA A 525 -35.83 22.14 -35.45
N ALA A 526 -34.68 22.83 -35.31
CA ALA A 526 -34.38 24.24 -35.57
C ALA A 526 -34.99 25.36 -34.70
N SER A 527 -34.11 26.11 -34.03
CA SER A 527 -33.93 27.55 -34.31
C SER A 527 -32.57 28.06 -33.81
N GLN A 528 -31.93 28.85 -34.66
CA GLN A 528 -30.71 29.61 -34.42
C GLN A 528 -31.01 30.82 -33.53
N VAL A 529 -30.13 31.11 -32.56
CA VAL A 529 -29.84 32.50 -32.15
C VAL A 529 -28.36 32.62 -31.82
N THR A 530 -27.70 33.48 -32.58
CA THR A 530 -26.36 34.03 -32.39
C THR A 530 -26.28 34.94 -31.16
N SER A 531 -25.22 34.85 -30.36
CA SER A 531 -24.59 36.06 -29.80
C SER A 531 -23.13 35.79 -29.39
N ALA A 532 -22.25 36.58 -29.98
CA ALA A 532 -20.88 36.83 -29.54
C ALA A 532 -20.89 37.88 -28.41
N LEU A 533 -19.71 38.04 -27.78
CA LEU A 533 -19.24 39.00 -26.75
C LEU A 533 -18.76 38.18 -25.53
N GLY A 534 -17.56 38.33 -24.97
CA GLY A 534 -16.55 39.39 -25.01
C GLY A 534 -15.71 39.23 -23.73
N ALA A 535 -14.44 39.61 -23.82
CA ALA A 535 -13.36 39.35 -22.86
C ALA A 535 -13.50 39.97 -21.45
N THR A 536 -12.48 39.66 -20.60
CA THR A 536 -12.05 40.28 -19.31
C THR A 536 -12.84 39.85 -18.06
N TYR A 537 -12.28 39.40 -16.93
CA TYR A 537 -10.96 39.45 -16.29
C TYR A 537 -10.62 38.13 -15.59
#